data_AF-A0A821UJ50-F1
#
_entry.id   AF-A0A821UJ50-F1
#
_cell.length_a   1.000
_cell.length_b   1.000
_cell.length_c   1.000
_cell.angle_alpha   90.00
_cell.angle_beta   90.00
_cell.angle_gamma   90.00
#
_symmetry.space_group_name_H-M   'P 1'
#
loop_
_entity.id
_entity.type
_entity.pdbx_description
1 polymer ?
#
loop_
_entity_poly.entity_id
_entity_poly.type
_entity_poly.pdbx_seq_one_letter_code
_entity_poly.pdbx_strand_id
1 'polypeptide(L)'
;LIPMEIELEKRFPVNVVHGLLSKGHTISSFRGGCVVQAIERRHADELWAVSDARKGGAPDGLGYKHITKTFQNWFRRTFQKQKD
;
A
#
# COMPACT_ATOMS: atom_id res chain seq x y z
N LEU A 1 19.13 10.07 -7.07
CA LEU A 1 18.76 11.33 -6.38
C LEU A 1 17.25 11.35 -6.21
N ILE A 2 16.75 11.79 -5.06
CA ILE A 2 15.31 11.97 -4.84
C ILE A 2 14.89 13.29 -5.50
N PRO A 3 13.78 13.35 -6.25
CA PRO A 3 13.30 14.60 -6.87
C PRO A 3 13.08 15.70 -5.83
N MET A 4 13.30 16.96 -6.22
CA MET A 4 13.04 18.11 -5.34
C MET A 4 11.56 18.31 -5.05
N GLU A 5 10.69 17.99 -6.02
CA GLU A 5 9.24 18.04 -5.86
C GLU A 5 8.71 16.60 -5.77
N ILE A 6 7.90 16.31 -4.74
CA ILE A 6 7.46 14.95 -4.43
C ILE A 6 5.94 14.95 -4.17
N GLU A 7 5.25 13.98 -4.77
CA GLU A 7 3.88 13.62 -4.41
C GLU A 7 3.88 12.44 -3.45
N LEU A 8 3.05 12.53 -2.40
CA LEU A 8 3.01 11.51 -1.35
C LEU A 8 1.58 11.02 -1.12
N GLU A 9 1.44 9.80 -0.62
CA GLU A 9 0.15 9.33 -0.14
C GLU A 9 -0.24 10.03 1.18
N LYS A 10 -1.54 10.19 1.44
CA LYS A 10 -2.06 10.79 2.69
C LYS A 10 -1.54 10.12 3.98
N ARG A 11 -1.17 8.84 3.90
CA ARG A 11 -0.68 8.04 5.03
C ARG A 11 0.85 7.92 5.06
N PHE A 12 1.56 8.74 4.29
CA PHE A 12 3.02 8.72 4.28
C PHE A 12 3.57 9.14 5.67
N PRO A 13 4.63 8.50 6.19
CA PRO A 13 5.12 8.76 7.55
C PRO A 13 5.57 10.21 7.75
N VAL A 14 5.02 10.89 8.77
CA VAL A 14 5.23 12.33 9.00
C VAL A 14 6.69 12.67 9.35
N ASN A 15 7.39 11.77 10.04
CA ASN A 15 8.80 11.95 10.37
C ASN A 15 9.68 11.97 9.12
N VAL A 16 9.33 11.17 8.10
CA VAL A 16 10.02 11.15 6.82
C VAL A 16 9.70 12.41 6.02
N VAL A 17 8.43 12.86 6.04
CA VAL A 17 8.01 14.16 5.45
C VAL A 17 8.87 15.30 6.00
N HIS A 18 8.99 15.42 7.33
CA HIS A 18 9.80 16.47 7.95
C HIS A 18 11.28 16.38 7.56
N GLY A 19 11.83 15.16 7.47
CA GLY A 19 13.20 14.94 7.02
C GLY A 19 13.45 15.34 5.56
N LEU A 20 12.44 15.19 4.69
CA LEU A 20 12.51 15.64 3.30
C LEU A 20 12.41 17.17 3.21
N LEU A 21 11.48 17.79 3.94
CA LEU A 21 11.34 19.24 3.98
C LEU A 21 12.60 19.94 4.51
N SER A 22 13.24 19.39 5.57
CA SER A 22 14.48 19.95 6.13
C SER A 22 15.67 19.84 5.18
N LYS A 23 15.62 18.92 4.21
CA LYS A 23 16.59 18.76 3.13
C LYS A 23 16.27 19.63 1.90
N GLY A 24 15.21 20.44 1.97
CA GLY A 24 14.82 21.38 0.92
C GLY A 24 13.86 20.82 -0.12
N HIS A 25 13.35 19.59 0.05
CA HIS A 25 12.32 19.05 -0.84
C HIS A 25 10.98 19.77 -0.61
N THR A 26 10.17 19.83 -1.66
CA THR A 26 8.81 20.40 -1.66
C THR A 26 7.80 19.28 -1.84
N ILE A 27 6.73 19.27 -1.05
CA ILE A 27 5.61 18.33 -1.20
C ILE A 27 4.50 19.04 -1.96
N SER A 28 4.26 18.64 -3.21
CA SER A 28 3.34 19.33 -4.11
C SER A 28 1.89 18.90 -3.93
N SER A 29 1.65 17.65 -3.56
CA SER A 29 0.31 17.18 -3.22
C SER A 29 0.29 15.88 -2.41
N PHE A 30 -0.82 15.67 -1.70
CA PHE A 30 -1.15 14.38 -1.11
C PHE A 30 -2.18 13.65 -1.98
N ARG A 31 -1.71 12.90 -2.99
CA ARG A 31 -2.54 12.15 -3.93
C ARG A 31 -2.40 10.65 -3.69
N GLY A 32 -3.46 9.90 -3.99
CA GLY A 32 -3.34 8.44 -4.03
C GLY A 32 -2.37 8.08 -5.15
N GLY A 33 -1.34 7.28 -4.84
CA GLY A 33 -0.44 6.74 -5.85
C GLY A 33 -1.16 5.79 -6.80
N CYS A 34 -0.43 5.19 -7.73
CA CYS A 34 -0.98 4.26 -8.70
C CYS A 34 -1.76 3.11 -8.03
N VAL A 35 -2.88 2.72 -8.65
CA VAL A 35 -3.65 1.53 -8.25
C VAL A 35 -2.98 0.30 -8.87
N VAL A 36 -2.54 -0.65 -8.04
CA VAL A 36 -1.74 -1.81 -8.49
C VAL A 36 -2.49 -3.12 -8.25
N GLN A 37 -2.23 -4.11 -9.09
CA GLN A 37 -2.62 -5.50 -8.88
C GLN A 37 -1.37 -6.37 -8.96
N ALA A 38 -1.28 -7.38 -8.11
CA ALA A 38 -0.11 -8.24 -8.03
C ALA A 38 -0.53 -9.69 -7.85
N ILE A 39 0.29 -10.61 -8.38
CA ILE A 39 0.18 -12.04 -8.12
C ILE A 39 1.53 -12.50 -7.58
N GLU A 40 1.54 -13.08 -6.39
CA GLU A 40 2.71 -13.63 -5.71
C GLU A 40 2.60 -15.16 -5.65
N ARG A 41 3.67 -15.88 -5.98
CA ARG A 41 3.78 -17.32 -5.69
C ARG A 41 4.43 -17.48 -4.32
N ARG A 42 3.68 -17.99 -3.34
CA ARG A 42 4.18 -18.22 -1.95
C ARG A 42 4.87 -19.56 -1.81
N HIS A 43 4.30 -20.58 -2.43
CA HIS A 43 4.81 -21.95 -2.45
C HIS A 43 4.63 -22.54 -3.85
N ALA A 44 5.19 -23.73 -4.09
CA ALA A 44 5.18 -24.39 -5.40
C ALA A 44 3.78 -24.42 -6.03
N ASP A 45 2.74 -24.68 -5.23
CA ASP A 45 1.35 -24.83 -5.71
C ASP A 45 0.40 -23.76 -5.18
N GLU A 46 0.92 -22.66 -4.63
CA GLU A 46 0.11 -21.60 -4.02
C GLU A 46 0.36 -20.24 -4.65
N LEU A 47 -0.71 -19.68 -5.24
CA LEU A 47 -0.74 -18.36 -5.85
C LEU A 47 -1.66 -17.43 -5.08
N TRP A 48 -1.17 -16.22 -4.80
CA TRP A 48 -1.87 -15.17 -4.09
C TRP A 48 -2.08 -14.00 -5.04
N ALA A 49 -3.34 -13.74 -5.39
CA ALA A 49 -3.70 -12.53 -6.12
C ALA A 49 -4.14 -11.44 -5.14
N VAL A 50 -3.62 -10.24 -5.33
CA VAL A 50 -3.92 -9.06 -4.52
C VAL A 50 -4.35 -7.91 -5.42
N SER A 51 -5.45 -7.26 -5.03
CA SER A 51 -5.96 -6.05 -5.68
C SER A 51 -5.88 -4.90 -4.69
N ASP A 52 -5.48 -3.72 -5.16
CA ASP A 52 -5.51 -2.50 -4.37
C ASP A 52 -6.95 -2.18 -3.94
N ALA A 53 -7.13 -1.92 -2.63
CA ALA A 53 -8.42 -1.65 -2.03
C ALA A 53 -9.15 -0.43 -2.64
N ARG A 54 -8.42 0.51 -3.25
CA ARG A 54 -8.99 1.70 -3.91
C ARG A 54 -9.67 1.38 -5.24
N LYS A 55 -9.40 0.22 -5.86
CA LYS A 55 -9.98 -0.19 -7.15
C LYS A 55 -11.43 -0.66 -7.04
N GLY A 56 -11.88 -1.02 -5.83
CA GLY A 56 -13.22 -1.60 -5.61
C GLY A 56 -13.43 -3.01 -6.18
N GLY A 57 -12.47 -3.55 -6.93
CA GLY A 57 -12.50 -4.90 -7.50
C GLY A 57 -11.72 -5.92 -6.67
N ALA A 58 -12.28 -7.12 -6.52
CA ALA A 58 -11.61 -8.27 -5.92
C ALA A 58 -10.83 -9.05 -6.98
N PRO A 59 -9.67 -9.63 -6.63
CA PRO A 59 -9.04 -10.61 -7.50
C PRO A 59 -9.96 -11.82 -7.65
N ASP A 60 -10.21 -12.24 -8.89
CA ASP A 60 -10.95 -13.46 -9.20
C ASP A 60 -9.97 -14.63 -9.32
N GLY A 61 -10.32 -15.77 -8.74
CA GLY A 61 -9.45 -16.93 -8.67
C GLY A 61 -10.21 -18.19 -8.29
N LEU A 62 -10.08 -19.23 -9.12
CA LEU A 62 -10.58 -20.57 -8.83
C LEU A 62 -9.63 -21.23 -7.82
N GLY A 63 -10.05 -21.36 -6.55
CA GLY A 63 -9.44 -22.33 -5.64
C GLY A 63 -9.11 -21.93 -4.19
N TYR A 64 -9.33 -20.71 -3.70
CA TYR A 64 -8.92 -20.37 -2.33
C TYR A 64 -9.92 -19.47 -1.56
N LYS A 65 -10.79 -20.10 -0.76
CA LYS A 65 -11.76 -19.45 0.15
C LYS A 65 -11.12 -18.69 1.33
N HIS A 66 -9.79 -18.69 1.50
CA HIS A 66 -9.12 -18.21 2.72
C HIS A 66 -8.29 -16.92 2.59
N ILE A 67 -8.06 -16.40 1.38
CA ILE A 67 -7.09 -15.30 1.16
C ILE A 67 -7.68 -13.93 1.54
N THR A 68 -9.00 -13.74 1.42
CA THR A 68 -9.65 -12.44 1.64
C THR A 68 -9.66 -11.97 3.09
N LYS A 69 -9.91 -12.86 4.06
CA LYS A 69 -9.95 -12.48 5.49
C LYS A 69 -8.56 -12.23 6.08
N THR A 70 -7.57 -13.04 5.71
CA THR A 70 -6.21 -12.94 6.26
C THR A 70 -5.53 -11.64 5.84
N PHE A 71 -5.68 -11.21 4.59
CA PHE A 71 -5.13 -9.94 4.11
C PHE A 71 -5.88 -8.72 4.65
N GLN A 72 -7.21 -8.73 4.70
CA GLN A 72 -7.98 -7.63 5.32
C GLN A 72 -7.56 -7.43 6.78
N ASN A 73 -7.33 -8.52 7.52
CA ASN A 73 -6.87 -8.46 8.90
C ASN A 73 -5.41 -8.02 9.02
N TRP A 74 -4.50 -8.48 8.14
CA TRP A 74 -3.12 -8.03 8.13
C TRP A 74 -3.02 -6.54 7.76
N PHE A 75 -3.69 -6.09 6.70
CA PHE A 75 -3.68 -4.69 6.27
C PHE A 75 -4.27 -3.76 7.36
N ARG A 76 -5.38 -4.15 7.99
CA ARG A 76 -5.91 -3.42 9.16
C ARG A 76 -4.89 -3.40 10.31
N ARG A 77 -4.29 -4.54 10.68
CA ARG A 77 -3.32 -4.57 11.79
C ARG A 77 -2.07 -3.73 11.52
N THR A 78 -1.54 -3.79 10.30
CA THR A 78 -0.30 -3.12 9.91
C THR A 78 -0.48 -1.60 9.78
N PHE A 79 -1.66 -1.14 9.36
CA PHE A 79 -1.90 0.28 9.07
C PHE A 79 -2.91 0.98 10.01
N GLN A 80 -3.52 0.28 10.96
CA GLN A 80 -4.51 0.83 11.90
C GLN A 80 -4.02 0.88 13.35
N LYS A 81 -2.91 0.18 13.68
CA LYS A 81 -2.23 0.26 14.99
C LYS A 81 -1.41 1.55 15.23
N GLN A 82 -1.43 2.53 14.33
CA GLN A 82 -0.76 3.82 14.54
C GLN A 82 -1.68 4.90 15.14
N LYS A 83 -2.67 4.51 15.95
CA LYS A 83 -3.65 5.42 16.55
C LYS A 83 -3.68 5.44 18.08
N ASP A 84 -2.76 4.75 18.74
CA ASP A 84 -2.53 4.88 20.18
C ASP A 84 -1.16 5.52 20.44
#